data_AF-A0A534B0F7-F1
#
_entry.id   AF-A0A534B0F7-F1
#
_cell.length_a   1.000
_cell.length_b   1.000
_cell.length_c   1.000
_cell.angle_alpha   90.00
_cell.angle_beta   90.00
_cell.angle_gamma   90.00
#
_symmetry.space_group_name_H-M   'P 1'
#
loop_
_entity.id
_entity.type
_entity.pdbx_description
1 polymer ?
#
loop_
_entity_poly.entity_id
_entity_poly.type
_entity_poly.pdbx_seq_one_letter_code
_entity_poly.pdbx_strand_id
1 'polypeptide(L)'
;MPLLGWIILFTAFGGIASAAFAGVFLLVPEQLGARIMPHFISFATGALLGAALLALLPEAMAGVGPAGAHGIGIALVLGLGIFFVIEKLVLWRHATS
;
A
#
# COMPACT_ATOMS: atom_id res chain seq x y z
N MET A 1 -17.98 25.86 -33.32
CA MET A 1 -18.57 26.31 -32.05
C MET A 1 -18.99 25.22 -31.03
N PRO A 2 -18.78 23.88 -31.21
CA PRO A 2 -19.21 22.89 -30.20
C PRO A 2 -18.14 22.54 -29.13
N LEU A 3 -16.86 22.85 -29.36
CA LEU A 3 -15.77 22.41 -28.47
C LEU A 3 -15.80 23.08 -27.09
N LEU A 4 -16.04 24.41 -27.05
CA LEU A 4 -16.11 25.18 -25.81
C LEU A 4 -17.28 24.74 -24.93
N GLY A 5 -18.43 24.42 -25.55
CA GLY A 5 -19.59 23.90 -24.82
C GLY A 5 -19.29 22.57 -24.13
N TRP A 6 -18.57 21.67 -24.81
CA TRP A 6 -18.14 20.39 -24.22
C TRP A 6 -17.13 20.58 -23.08
N ILE A 7 -16.14 21.47 -23.25
CA ILE A 7 -15.18 21.76 -22.17
C ILE A 7 -15.90 22.30 -20.93
N ILE A 8 -16.81 23.25 -21.09
CA ILE A 8 -17.58 23.81 -19.97
C ILE A 8 -18.43 22.73 -19.29
N LEU A 9 -19.07 21.86 -20.07
CA LEU A 9 -19.91 20.79 -19.54
C LEU A 9 -19.11 19.72 -18.78
N PHE A 10 -17.96 19.29 -19.31
CA PHE A 10 -17.03 18.39 -18.62
C PHE A 10 -16.44 19.03 -17.36
N THR A 11 -16.08 20.30 -17.41
CA THR A 11 -15.49 21.01 -16.27
C THR A 11 -16.53 21.24 -15.18
N ALA A 12 -17.76 21.59 -15.56
CA ALA A 12 -18.89 21.72 -14.62
C ALA A 12 -19.22 20.36 -14.00
N PHE A 13 -19.28 19.29 -14.81
CA PHE A 13 -19.56 17.94 -14.31
C PHE A 13 -18.43 17.44 -13.38
N GLY A 14 -17.17 17.63 -13.77
CA GLY A 14 -16.01 17.32 -12.94
C GLY A 14 -15.95 18.15 -11.66
N GLY A 15 -16.34 19.43 -11.72
CA GLY A 15 -16.44 20.32 -10.56
C GLY A 15 -17.53 19.90 -9.59
N ILE A 16 -18.73 19.58 -10.10
CA ILE A 16 -19.84 19.06 -9.28
C ILE A 16 -19.48 17.70 -8.68
N ALA A 17 -18.87 16.81 -9.45
CA ALA A 17 -18.40 15.52 -8.96
C ALA A 17 -17.33 15.67 -7.87
N SER A 18 -16.37 16.60 -8.06
CA SER A 18 -15.34 16.91 -7.06
C SER A 18 -15.94 17.51 -5.79
N ALA A 19 -16.87 18.46 -5.92
CA ALA A 19 -17.57 19.05 -4.79
C ALA A 19 -18.44 18.02 -4.05
N ALA A 20 -19.09 17.10 -4.76
CA ALA A 20 -19.85 15.99 -4.18
C ALA A 20 -18.93 15.02 -3.44
N PHE A 21 -17.77 14.65 -4.01
CA PHE A 21 -16.75 13.85 -3.34
C PHE A 21 -16.21 14.54 -2.09
N ALA A 22 -15.91 15.84 -2.16
CA ALA A 22 -15.46 16.62 -1.02
C ALA A 22 -16.54 16.70 0.06
N GLY A 23 -17.81 16.87 -0.31
CA GLY A 23 -18.94 16.85 0.63
C GLY A 23 -19.13 15.50 1.31
N VAL A 24 -19.02 14.40 0.56
CA VAL A 24 -19.01 13.04 1.12
C VAL A 24 -17.80 12.85 2.02
N PHE A 25 -16.62 13.31 1.63
CA PHE A 25 -15.39 13.20 2.42
C PHE A 25 -15.44 14.06 3.70
N LEU A 26 -16.13 15.20 3.66
CA LEU A 26 -16.39 16.04 4.84
C LEU A 26 -17.42 15.39 5.80
N LEU A 27 -18.32 14.56 5.25
CA LEU A 27 -19.25 13.71 6.00
C LEU A 27 -18.62 12.39 6.45
N VAL A 28 -17.46 11.99 5.91
CA VAL A 28 -16.69 10.83 6.37
C VAL A 28 -16.04 11.22 7.69
N PRO A 29 -16.45 10.61 8.83
CA PRO A 29 -15.87 10.93 10.12
C PRO A 29 -14.40 10.49 10.14
N GLU A 30 -13.51 11.26 10.79
CA GLU A 30 -12.11 10.86 11.07
C GLU A 30 -12.02 9.47 11.74
N GLN A 31 -13.08 9.04 12.43
CA GLN A 31 -13.22 7.72 13.04
C GLN A 31 -13.25 6.56 12.01
N LEU A 32 -13.71 6.83 10.78
CA LEU A 32 -13.73 5.83 9.71
C LEU A 32 -12.31 5.60 9.15
N GLY A 33 -11.52 6.66 9.03
CA GLY A 33 -10.09 6.57 8.70
C GLY A 33 -9.35 5.64 9.67
N ALA A 34 -9.56 5.79 10.98
CA ALA A 34 -8.93 4.94 12.00
C ALA A 34 -9.31 3.44 11.91
N ARG A 35 -10.51 3.10 11.40
CA ARG A 35 -10.96 1.70 11.22
C ARG A 35 -10.62 1.12 9.85
N ILE A 36 -10.53 1.96 8.83
CA ILE A 36 -10.26 1.55 7.44
C ILE A 36 -8.74 1.48 7.18
N MET A 37 -7.95 2.34 7.84
CA MET A 37 -6.49 2.35 7.73
C MET A 37 -5.84 0.98 8.01
N PRO A 38 -6.21 0.24 9.08
CA PRO A 38 -5.66 -1.10 9.32
C PRO A 38 -6.00 -2.08 8.20
N HIS A 39 -7.18 -1.96 7.57
CA HIS A 39 -7.60 -2.84 6.48
C HIS A 39 -6.83 -2.56 5.18
N PHE A 40 -6.62 -1.28 4.85
CA PHE A 40 -5.76 -0.90 3.71
C PHE A 40 -4.31 -1.30 3.92
N ILE A 41 -3.79 -1.16 5.15
CA ILE A 41 -2.45 -1.65 5.50
C ILE A 41 -2.41 -3.17 5.35
N SER A 42 -3.39 -3.91 5.86
CA SER A 42 -3.46 -5.37 5.69
C SER A 42 -3.54 -5.78 4.22
N PHE A 43 -4.31 -5.05 3.39
CA PHE A 43 -4.43 -5.30 1.96
C PHE A 43 -3.11 -5.04 1.22
N ALA A 44 -2.49 -3.88 1.46
CA ALA A 44 -1.21 -3.53 0.85
C ALA A 44 -0.12 -4.52 1.28
N THR A 45 -0.06 -4.89 2.56
CA THR A 45 0.90 -5.88 3.06
C THR A 45 0.66 -7.25 2.43
N GLY A 46 -0.60 -7.66 2.25
CA GLY A 46 -0.96 -8.89 1.54
C GLY A 46 -0.58 -8.87 0.06
N ALA A 47 -0.80 -7.76 -0.64
CA ALA A 47 -0.43 -7.58 -2.04
C ALA A 47 1.10 -7.57 -2.23
N LEU A 48 1.83 -6.89 -1.36
CA LEU A 48 3.30 -6.89 -1.37
C LEU A 48 3.88 -8.26 -1.04
N LEU A 49 3.31 -8.97 -0.05
CA LEU A 49 3.73 -10.34 0.28
C LEU A 49 3.41 -11.29 -0.88
N GLY A 50 2.23 -11.15 -1.51
CA GLY A 50 1.85 -11.91 -2.69
C GLY A 50 2.81 -11.67 -3.86
N ALA A 51 3.13 -10.41 -4.16
CA ALA A 51 4.12 -10.08 -5.20
C ALA A 51 5.52 -10.63 -4.85
N ALA A 52 5.94 -10.52 -3.60
CA ALA A 52 7.24 -11.02 -3.15
C ALA A 52 7.34 -12.54 -3.29
N LEU A 53 6.31 -13.29 -2.93
CA LEU A 53 6.31 -14.76 -2.92
C LEU A 53 5.99 -15.38 -4.28
N LEU A 54 5.04 -14.80 -5.03
CA LEU A 54 4.54 -15.38 -6.29
C LEU A 54 5.30 -14.89 -7.52
N ALA A 55 5.91 -13.70 -7.47
CA ALA A 55 6.73 -13.16 -8.56
C ALA A 55 8.20 -13.18 -8.15
N LEU A 56 8.60 -12.31 -7.22
CA LEU A 56 10.03 -12.09 -6.94
C LEU A 56 10.78 -13.35 -6.49
N LEU A 57 10.18 -14.20 -5.64
CA LEU A 57 10.81 -15.42 -5.14
C LEU A 57 11.08 -16.44 -6.27
N PRO A 58 10.09 -16.87 -7.08
CA PRO A 58 10.35 -17.78 -8.19
C PRO A 58 11.25 -17.17 -9.26
N GLU A 59 11.14 -15.87 -9.56
CA GLU A 59 12.06 -15.21 -10.51
C GLU A 59 13.51 -15.23 -10.01
N ALA A 60 13.76 -14.94 -8.73
CA ALA A 60 15.09 -15.00 -8.15
C ALA A 60 15.64 -16.44 -8.14
N MET A 61 14.82 -17.43 -7.80
CA MET A 61 15.22 -18.84 -7.83
C MET A 61 15.53 -19.33 -9.26
N ALA A 62 14.75 -18.89 -10.25
CA ALA A 62 15.01 -19.19 -11.66
C ALA A 62 16.32 -18.56 -12.16
N GLY A 63 16.69 -17.37 -11.66
CA GLY A 63 17.91 -16.67 -12.06
C GLY A 63 19.22 -17.24 -11.49
N VAL A 64 19.19 -17.92 -10.34
CA VAL A 64 20.42 -18.39 -9.64
C VAL A 64 20.50 -19.92 -9.52
N GLY A 65 19.43 -20.65 -9.83
CA GLY A 65 19.38 -22.12 -9.78
C GLY A 65 19.43 -22.70 -8.35
N PRO A 66 19.45 -24.05 -8.18
CA PRO A 66 19.32 -24.71 -6.88
C PRO A 66 20.44 -24.35 -5.88
N ALA A 67 21.64 -24.04 -6.38
CA ALA A 67 22.78 -23.65 -5.55
C ALA A 67 22.63 -22.23 -4.95
N GLY A 68 21.89 -21.34 -5.62
CA GLY A 68 21.62 -19.96 -5.16
C GLY A 68 20.38 -19.81 -4.28
N ALA A 69 19.51 -20.82 -4.26
CA ALA A 69 18.26 -20.80 -3.48
C ALA A 69 18.52 -20.58 -1.97
N HIS A 70 19.63 -21.09 -1.44
CA HIS A 70 20.02 -20.87 -0.05
C HIS A 70 20.29 -19.39 0.25
N GLY A 71 20.95 -18.67 -0.67
CA GLY A 71 21.23 -17.24 -0.53
C GLY A 71 19.97 -16.38 -0.54
N ILE A 72 18.99 -16.72 -1.37
CA ILE A 72 17.69 -16.03 -1.44
C ILE A 72 16.91 -16.26 -0.14
N GLY A 73 16.91 -17.49 0.39
CA GLY A 73 16.30 -17.81 1.68
C GLY A 73 16.93 -17.03 2.84
N ILE A 74 18.26 -16.93 2.89
CA ILE A 74 18.98 -16.13 3.88
C ILE A 74 18.60 -14.64 3.76
N ALA A 75 18.57 -14.09 2.54
CA ALA A 75 18.20 -12.70 2.32
C ALA A 75 16.76 -12.41 2.77
N LEU A 76 15.83 -13.34 2.53
CA LEU A 76 14.44 -13.23 2.98
C LEU A 76 14.35 -13.21 4.52
N VAL A 77 15.03 -14.15 5.19
CA VAL A 77 15.06 -14.24 6.66
C VAL A 77 15.73 -13.01 7.28
N LEU A 78 16.83 -12.53 6.70
CA LEU A 78 17.49 -11.29 7.14
C LEU A 78 16.57 -10.08 7.00
N GLY A 79 15.88 -9.94 5.87
CA GLY A 79 14.92 -8.85 5.66
C GLY A 79 13.79 -8.88 6.69
N LEU A 80 13.21 -10.06 6.92
CA LEU A 80 12.16 -10.25 7.93
C LEU A 80 12.69 -9.97 9.35
N GLY A 81 13.90 -10.41 9.67
CA GLY A 81 14.55 -10.18 10.96
C GLY A 81 14.84 -8.71 11.24
N ILE A 82 15.35 -7.96 10.25
CA ILE A 82 15.57 -6.52 10.36
C ILE A 82 14.24 -5.80 10.61
N PHE A 83 13.20 -6.13 9.84
CA PHE A 83 11.87 -5.54 10.02
C PHE A 83 11.32 -5.80 11.42
N PHE A 84 11.45 -7.04 11.91
CA PHE A 84 11.03 -7.41 13.26
C PHE A 84 11.77 -6.63 14.35
N VAL A 85 13.08 -6.42 14.20
CA VAL A 85 13.87 -5.62 15.15
C VAL A 85 13.40 -4.15 15.14
N ILE A 86 13.15 -3.57 13.96
CA ILE A 86 12.64 -2.21 13.82
C ILE A 86 11.27 -2.07 14.50
N GLU A 87 10.35 -3.01 14.25
CA GLU A 87 9.03 -3.02 14.88
C GLU A 87 9.16 -3.08 16.41
N LYS A 88 10.01 -3.96 16.93
CA LYS A 88 10.25 -4.05 18.38
C LYS A 88 10.82 -2.76 18.96
N LEU A 89 11.73 -2.08 18.27
CA LEU A 89 12.29 -0.79 18.70
C LEU A 89 11.24 0.33 18.69
N VAL A 90 10.37 0.35 17.68
CA VAL A 90 9.26 1.32 17.58
C VAL A 90 8.26 1.13 18.72
N LEU A 91 7.87 -0.13 19.01
CA LEU A 91 7.00 -0.46 20.13
C LEU A 91 7.64 -0.09 21.48
N TRP A 92 8.95 -0.29 21.63
CA TRP A 92 9.67 0.09 22.85
C TRP A 92 9.66 1.61 23.09
N ARG A 93 9.79 2.39 22.02
CA ARG A 93 9.76 3.85 22.08
C ARG A 93 8.36 4.41 22.33
N HIS A 94 7.31 3.78 21.82
CA HIS A 94 5.92 4.16 22.12
C HIS A 94 5.46 3.70 23.52
N ALA A 95 5.98 2.58 24.05
CA ALA A 95 5.62 2.08 25.39
C ALA A 95 6.32 2.83 26.54
N THR A 96 7.34 3.65 26.24
CA THR A 96 8.08 4.44 27.24
C THR A 96 7.61 5.90 27.31
N SER A 97 6.67 6.33 26.45
CA SER A 97 6.07 7.67 26.45
C SER A 97 4.67 7.71 27.05
#